data_AF-A0A9P4ISG0-F1
#
_entry.id   AF-A0A9P4ISG0-F1
#
_cell.length_a   1.000
_cell.length_b   1.000
_cell.length_c   1.000
_cell.angle_alpha   90.00
_cell.angle_beta   90.00
_cell.angle_gamma   90.00
#
_symmetry.space_group_name_H-M   'P 1'
#
loop_
_entity.id
_entity.type
_entity.pdbx_description
1 polymer ?
#
loop_
_entity_poly.entity_id
_entity_poly.type
_entity_poly.pdbx_seq_one_letter_code
_entity_poly.pdbx_strand_id
1 'polypeptide(L)'
;MDMPSLRAASLTKRHISLFLDRIPDETRLAETKYQEYLSYGSEVGALALFGGWTGIDLATYEDDQELRHVESKAIRSAGEGWAKASSEASKWTKATVADHVKVGGPGATVSDVDGFKITYALYPRSFLKVIEHLIPALKQRGPFWDDYAVSSGTYRENVYGKAGVAKPPADHPAAAYHWKAPEPSD
;
A
#
# COMPACT_ATOMS: atom_id res chain seq x y z
N MET A 1 31.19 22.47 -16.34
CA MET A 1 31.33 21.45 -15.28
C MET A 1 30.04 20.64 -15.35
N ASP A 2 30.06 19.56 -16.12
CA ASP A 2 28.87 18.76 -16.45
C ASP A 2 28.45 17.95 -15.22
N MET A 3 27.20 18.11 -14.79
CA MET A 3 26.62 17.24 -13.77
C MET A 3 26.33 15.87 -14.41
N PRO A 4 26.87 14.75 -13.87
CA PRO A 4 26.56 13.45 -14.42
C PRO A 4 25.07 13.17 -14.26
N SER A 5 24.42 12.83 -15.38
CA SER A 5 23.04 12.35 -15.38
C SER A 5 22.90 11.16 -14.42
N LEU A 6 22.02 11.28 -13.43
CA LEU A 6 21.60 10.18 -12.56
C LEU A 6 20.99 9.07 -13.42
N ARG A 7 21.80 8.07 -13.81
CA ARG A 7 21.25 6.80 -14.30
C ARG A 7 20.47 6.19 -13.14
N ALA A 8 19.20 5.88 -13.39
CA ALA A 8 18.30 5.27 -12.43
C ALA A 8 18.96 4.03 -11.80
N ALA A 9 19.30 4.10 -10.52
CA ALA A 9 19.67 2.93 -9.75
C ALA A 9 18.46 2.00 -9.75
N SER A 10 18.60 0.80 -10.33
CA SER A 10 17.56 -0.22 -10.37
C SER A 10 17.32 -0.78 -8.97
N LEU A 11 16.51 -0.07 -8.19
CA LEU A 11 15.95 -0.55 -6.93
C LEU A 11 14.51 -1.00 -7.19
N THR A 12 14.35 -2.09 -7.93
CA THR A 12 13.02 -2.60 -8.25
C THR A 12 12.58 -3.60 -7.17
N LYS A 13 12.27 -3.11 -5.97
CA LYS A 13 11.33 -3.79 -5.08
C LYS A 13 10.03 -3.02 -5.07
N ARG A 14 8.96 -3.63 -5.60
CA ARG A 14 7.64 -2.98 -5.73
C ARG A 14 6.75 -3.48 -4.61
N HIS A 15 6.23 -2.54 -3.80
CA HIS A 15 5.32 -2.86 -2.69
C HIS A 15 3.95 -2.24 -2.93
N ILE A 16 2.90 -2.95 -2.54
CA ILE A 16 1.50 -2.49 -2.69
C ILE A 16 0.74 -2.64 -1.39
N SER A 17 -0.17 -1.71 -1.11
CA SER A 17 -1.03 -1.82 0.06
C SER A 17 -2.14 -2.87 -0.15
N LEU A 18 -2.25 -3.86 0.73
CA LEU A 18 -3.32 -4.86 0.71
C LEU A 18 -4.34 -4.58 1.81
N PHE A 19 -5.63 -4.51 1.44
CA PHE A 19 -6.75 -4.36 2.35
C PHE A 19 -7.37 -5.73 2.65
N LEU A 20 -7.54 -6.04 3.93
CA LEU A 20 -7.64 -7.42 4.42
C LEU A 20 -9.01 -7.79 4.96
N ASP A 21 -9.94 -6.85 5.03
CA ASP A 21 -11.29 -7.15 5.52
C ASP A 21 -12.14 -7.94 4.49
N ARG A 22 -11.55 -8.26 3.33
CA ARG A 22 -12.12 -9.11 2.27
C ARG A 22 -11.48 -10.51 2.20
N ILE A 23 -10.90 -11.03 3.30
CA ILE A 23 -10.39 -12.41 3.36
C ILE A 23 -11.57 -13.40 3.28
N PRO A 24 -11.54 -14.37 2.35
CA PRO A 24 -12.69 -15.21 2.02
C PRO A 24 -12.73 -16.46 2.89
N ASP A 25 -13.21 -16.34 4.13
CA ASP A 25 -13.76 -17.54 4.81
C ASP A 25 -15.27 -17.66 4.59
N GLU A 26 -15.99 -16.54 4.41
CA GLU A 26 -17.38 -16.53 3.96
C GLU A 26 -17.70 -15.20 3.26
N THR A 27 -17.87 -15.18 1.93
CA THR A 27 -18.09 -13.95 1.13
C THR A 27 -19.20 -13.05 1.71
N ARG A 28 -20.25 -13.67 2.29
CA ARG A 28 -21.37 -12.97 2.93
C ARG A 28 -21.00 -12.33 4.28
N LEU A 29 -20.17 -12.98 5.08
CA LEU A 29 -19.71 -12.44 6.36
C LEU A 29 -18.71 -11.30 6.15
N ALA A 30 -17.83 -11.43 5.15
CA ALA A 30 -16.90 -10.38 4.75
C ALA A 30 -17.65 -9.12 4.30
N GLU A 31 -18.68 -9.27 3.46
CA GLU A 31 -19.51 -8.13 3.03
C GLU A 31 -20.27 -7.50 4.21
N THR A 32 -20.86 -8.33 5.09
CA THR A 32 -21.55 -7.82 6.29
C THR A 32 -20.60 -7.01 7.18
N LYS A 33 -19.38 -7.49 7.37
CA LYS A 33 -18.35 -6.79 8.16
C LYS A 33 -17.83 -5.54 7.46
N TYR A 34 -17.71 -5.56 6.15
CA TYR A 34 -17.36 -4.39 5.36
C TYR A 34 -18.40 -3.27 5.53
N GLN A 35 -19.69 -3.60 5.40
CA GLN A 35 -20.78 -2.64 5.63
C GLN A 35 -20.83 -2.13 7.09
N GLU A 36 -20.60 -3.03 8.07
CA GLU A 36 -20.46 -2.64 9.47
C GLU A 36 -19.33 -1.63 9.66
N TYR A 37 -18.16 -1.85 9.06
CA TYR A 37 -17.02 -0.94 9.18
C TYR A 37 -17.24 0.38 8.46
N LEU A 38 -17.91 0.35 7.30
CA LEU A 38 -18.30 1.56 6.56
C LEU A 38 -19.18 2.46 7.43
N SER A 39 -20.08 1.88 8.22
CA SER A 39 -20.98 2.62 9.10
C SER A 39 -20.25 3.42 10.20
N TYR A 40 -19.03 3.02 10.58
CA TYR A 40 -18.22 3.74 11.56
C TYR A 40 -17.34 4.83 10.93
N GLY A 41 -17.18 4.83 9.61
CA GLY A 41 -16.30 5.74 8.90
C GLY A 41 -16.84 7.16 8.81
N SER A 42 -16.01 8.16 9.13
CA SER A 42 -16.36 9.58 8.95
C SER A 42 -16.31 9.97 7.49
N GLU A 43 -17.43 10.44 6.94
CA GLU A 43 -17.51 10.96 5.58
C GLU A 43 -16.66 12.23 5.41
N VAL A 44 -16.79 13.20 6.31
CA VAL A 44 -15.99 14.44 6.27
C VAL A 44 -14.49 14.14 6.36
N GLY A 45 -14.10 13.19 7.24
CA GLY A 45 -12.70 12.76 7.35
C GLY A 45 -12.18 12.10 6.08
N ALA A 46 -13.00 11.25 5.44
CA ALA A 46 -12.66 10.58 4.19
C ALA A 46 -12.46 11.58 3.03
N LEU A 47 -13.36 12.57 2.90
CA LEU A 47 -13.23 13.63 1.90
C LEU A 47 -12.03 14.54 2.16
N ALA A 48 -11.73 14.86 3.42
CA ALA A 48 -10.55 15.62 3.78
C ALA A 48 -9.24 14.87 3.42
N LEU A 49 -9.18 13.56 3.67
CA LEU A 49 -8.05 12.72 3.25
C LEU A 49 -7.90 12.68 1.74
N PHE A 50 -9.00 12.53 1.01
CA PHE A 50 -9.00 12.56 -0.45
C PHE A 50 -8.44 13.88 -0.98
N GLY A 51 -8.91 15.01 -0.44
CA GLY A 51 -8.40 16.32 -0.82
C GLY A 51 -6.92 16.49 -0.48
N GLY A 52 -6.47 15.98 0.66
CA GLY A 52 -5.05 15.97 1.03
C GLY A 52 -4.15 15.17 0.09
N TRP A 53 -4.62 14.03 -0.44
CA TRP A 53 -3.84 13.20 -1.38
C TRP A 53 -3.84 13.75 -2.81
N THR A 54 -4.94 14.36 -3.22
CA THR A 54 -5.16 14.72 -4.63
C THR A 54 -5.04 16.23 -4.90
N GLY A 55 -5.06 17.05 -3.86
CA GLY A 55 -5.15 18.51 -3.96
C GLY A 55 -6.52 19.03 -4.37
N ILE A 56 -7.56 18.19 -4.33
CA ILE A 56 -8.90 18.49 -4.85
C ILE A 56 -9.86 18.72 -3.70
N ASP A 57 -10.47 19.89 -3.65
CA ASP A 57 -11.56 20.17 -2.73
C ASP A 57 -12.88 19.63 -3.30
N LEU A 58 -13.37 18.54 -2.73
CA LEU A 58 -14.66 17.98 -3.12
C LEU A 58 -15.85 18.78 -2.58
N ALA A 59 -15.65 19.72 -1.64
CA ALA A 59 -16.72 20.56 -1.14
C ALA A 59 -17.32 21.48 -2.21
N THR A 60 -16.58 21.77 -3.29
CA THR A 60 -17.01 22.66 -4.38
C THR A 60 -17.95 22.01 -5.40
N TYR A 61 -18.18 20.71 -5.30
CA TYR A 61 -19.04 19.95 -6.21
C TYR A 61 -20.43 19.74 -5.59
N GLU A 62 -21.44 19.36 -6.38
CA GLU A 62 -22.74 18.96 -5.83
C GLU A 62 -22.69 17.53 -5.27
N ASP A 63 -23.53 17.21 -4.28
CA ASP A 63 -23.47 15.92 -3.58
C ASP A 63 -23.80 14.73 -4.49
N ASP A 64 -24.69 14.94 -5.46
CA ASP A 64 -25.03 13.93 -6.46
C ASP A 64 -24.22 14.06 -7.75
N GLN A 65 -23.26 14.98 -7.85
CA GLN A 65 -22.53 15.22 -9.10
C GLN A 65 -21.73 13.98 -9.52
N GLU A 66 -21.79 13.64 -10.81
CA GLU A 66 -20.98 12.56 -11.38
C GLU A 66 -19.54 13.04 -11.60
N LEU A 67 -18.63 12.57 -10.74
CA LEU A 67 -17.26 13.03 -10.69
C LEU A 67 -16.38 12.46 -11.81
N ARG A 68 -16.78 11.39 -12.54
CA ARG A 68 -15.99 10.87 -13.68
C ARG A 68 -15.93 11.83 -14.87
N HIS A 69 -16.85 12.78 -14.95
CA HIS A 69 -16.95 13.71 -16.09
C HIS A 69 -16.42 15.11 -15.79
N VAL A 70 -15.82 15.32 -14.62
CA VAL A 70 -15.26 16.63 -14.26
C VAL A 70 -13.90 16.84 -14.93
N GLU A 71 -13.56 18.11 -15.19
CA GLU A 71 -12.38 18.44 -16.01
C GLU A 71 -11.05 18.04 -15.36
N SER A 72 -10.98 17.98 -14.03
CA SER A 72 -9.76 17.65 -13.28
C SER A 72 -9.21 16.29 -13.70
N LYS A 73 -8.01 16.30 -14.28
CA LYS A 73 -7.28 15.08 -14.67
C LYS A 73 -6.98 14.18 -13.48
N ALA A 74 -6.79 14.76 -12.29
CA ALA A 74 -6.54 14.02 -11.07
C ALA A 74 -7.80 13.31 -10.53
N ILE A 75 -8.97 13.97 -10.56
CA ILE A 75 -10.25 13.28 -10.26
C ILE A 75 -10.49 12.17 -11.27
N ARG A 76 -10.29 12.40 -12.57
CA ARG A 76 -10.49 11.36 -13.59
C ARG A 76 -9.57 10.18 -13.39
N SER A 77 -8.28 10.41 -13.15
CA SER A 77 -7.33 9.31 -12.91
C SER A 77 -7.62 8.53 -11.63
N ALA A 78 -7.95 9.21 -10.53
CA ALA A 78 -8.32 8.55 -9.27
C ALA A 78 -9.66 7.81 -9.41
N GLY A 79 -10.65 8.45 -10.03
CA GLY A 79 -11.97 7.90 -10.30
C GLY A 79 -11.94 6.71 -11.26
N GLU A 80 -11.17 6.76 -12.35
CA GLU A 80 -11.01 5.64 -13.28
C GLU A 80 -10.25 4.46 -12.62
N GLY A 81 -9.19 4.75 -11.85
CA GLY A 81 -8.43 3.73 -11.13
C GLY A 81 -9.29 3.01 -10.08
N TRP A 82 -10.08 3.76 -9.31
CA TRP A 82 -10.94 3.21 -8.25
C TRP A 82 -12.25 2.62 -8.78
N ALA A 83 -12.84 3.20 -9.83
CA ALA A 83 -14.00 2.62 -10.50
C ALA A 83 -13.64 1.28 -11.18
N LYS A 84 -12.40 1.12 -11.65
CA LYS A 84 -11.93 -0.19 -12.13
C LYS A 84 -11.76 -1.20 -10.98
N ALA A 85 -11.47 -0.74 -9.77
CA ALA A 85 -11.36 -1.57 -8.55
C ALA A 85 -12.71 -1.79 -7.83
N SER A 86 -13.75 -1.02 -8.18
CA SER A 86 -15.08 -1.03 -7.60
C SER A 86 -16.12 -1.26 -8.71
N SER A 87 -16.53 -2.51 -8.89
CA SER A 87 -17.45 -2.90 -9.97
C SER A 87 -18.93 -2.53 -9.72
N GLU A 88 -19.27 -1.83 -8.63
CA GLU A 88 -20.65 -1.82 -8.12
C GLU A 88 -21.34 -0.45 -8.09
N ALA A 89 -20.61 0.67 -8.16
CA ALA A 89 -21.24 2.00 -8.12
C ALA A 89 -21.69 2.46 -9.52
N SER A 90 -23.00 2.63 -9.71
CA SER A 90 -23.59 3.14 -10.96
C SER A 90 -23.22 4.61 -11.24
N LYS A 91 -23.08 5.43 -10.19
CA LYS A 91 -22.68 6.84 -10.22
C LYS A 91 -21.52 7.08 -9.25
N TRP A 92 -20.50 7.85 -9.66
CA TRP A 92 -19.34 8.17 -8.83
C TRP A 92 -19.50 9.55 -8.19
N THR A 93 -20.12 9.60 -7.01
CA THR A 93 -20.40 10.85 -6.28
C THR A 93 -19.43 11.06 -5.12
N LYS A 94 -19.56 12.18 -4.38
CA LYS A 94 -18.77 12.40 -3.16
C LYS A 94 -18.96 11.27 -2.14
N ALA A 95 -20.20 10.79 -1.98
CA ALA A 95 -20.51 9.69 -1.07
C ALA A 95 -19.78 8.41 -1.48
N THR A 96 -19.75 8.08 -2.78
CA THR A 96 -19.00 6.93 -3.30
C THR A 96 -17.50 7.05 -3.05
N VAL A 97 -16.93 8.24 -3.24
CA VAL A 97 -15.52 8.51 -2.93
C VAL A 97 -15.26 8.34 -1.44
N ALA A 98 -16.12 8.89 -0.59
CA ALA A 98 -15.99 8.79 0.86
C ALA A 98 -16.06 7.33 1.31
N ASP A 99 -17.04 6.56 0.83
CA ASP A 99 -17.19 5.14 1.18
C ASP A 99 -15.99 4.31 0.74
N HIS A 100 -15.44 4.59 -0.44
CA HIS A 100 -14.19 3.97 -0.85
C HIS A 100 -13.11 4.27 0.18
N VAL A 101 -12.83 5.54 0.46
CA VAL A 101 -11.75 5.97 1.38
C VAL A 101 -11.95 5.50 2.83
N LYS A 102 -13.20 5.37 3.31
CA LYS A 102 -13.51 4.96 4.70
C LYS A 102 -12.98 3.56 5.04
N VAL A 103 -13.14 2.58 4.14
CA VAL A 103 -12.78 1.17 4.40
C VAL A 103 -11.79 0.62 3.34
N GLY A 104 -11.38 1.44 2.38
CA GLY A 104 -10.41 1.11 1.33
C GLY A 104 -9.58 2.32 0.89
N GLY A 105 -8.27 2.26 1.06
CA GLY A 105 -7.36 3.17 0.35
C GLY A 105 -7.27 2.82 -1.14
N PRO A 106 -6.37 3.45 -1.91
CA PRO A 106 -6.24 3.28 -3.36
C PRO A 106 -5.72 1.91 -3.84
N GLY A 107 -6.09 0.81 -3.18
CA GLY A 107 -5.58 -0.53 -3.48
C GLY A 107 -5.79 -0.89 -4.96
N ALA A 108 -4.69 -1.26 -5.63
CA ALA A 108 -4.71 -1.76 -7.00
C ALA A 108 -4.33 -3.25 -7.01
N THR A 109 -5.02 -4.05 -7.82
CA THR A 109 -4.58 -5.41 -8.15
C THR A 109 -3.42 -5.30 -9.13
N VAL A 110 -2.21 -5.57 -8.67
CA VAL A 110 -1.02 -5.59 -9.53
C VAL A 110 -0.31 -6.92 -9.31
N SER A 111 0.08 -7.54 -10.42
CA SER A 111 0.94 -8.73 -10.44
C SER A 111 2.41 -8.33 -10.37
N ASP A 112 3.27 -9.24 -9.90
CA ASP A 112 4.73 -9.05 -9.87
C ASP A 112 5.20 -7.99 -8.86
N VAL A 113 4.81 -8.19 -7.59
CA VAL A 113 5.27 -7.40 -6.44
C VAL A 113 5.98 -8.28 -5.42
N ASP A 114 6.96 -7.70 -4.72
CA ASP A 114 7.79 -8.42 -3.76
C ASP A 114 7.17 -8.51 -2.37
N GLY A 115 6.10 -7.74 -2.11
CA GLY A 115 5.45 -7.74 -0.82
C GLY A 115 4.30 -6.72 -0.70
N PHE A 116 3.60 -6.82 0.42
CA PHE A 116 2.43 -6.00 0.70
C PHE A 116 2.64 -5.11 1.93
N LYS A 117 2.18 -3.86 1.85
CA LYS A 117 1.95 -3.02 3.03
C LYS A 117 0.56 -3.32 3.57
N ILE A 118 0.49 -3.88 4.76
CA ILE A 118 -0.79 -4.20 5.40
C ILE A 118 -1.32 -2.96 6.14
N THR A 119 -2.53 -2.55 5.80
CA THR A 119 -3.28 -1.49 6.48
C THR A 119 -4.44 -2.07 7.29
N TYR A 120 -4.97 -1.30 8.24
CA TYR A 120 -6.02 -1.75 9.16
C TYR A 120 -7.24 -0.83 9.12
N ALA A 121 -8.43 -1.41 9.24
CA ALA A 121 -9.64 -0.68 9.62
C ALA A 121 -9.79 -0.63 11.14
N LEU A 122 -9.45 -1.72 11.84
CA LEU A 122 -9.53 -1.82 13.29
C LEU A 122 -8.19 -2.31 13.87
N TYR A 123 -7.61 -1.51 14.75
CA TYR A 123 -6.41 -1.90 15.50
C TYR A 123 -6.78 -2.52 16.86
N PRO A 124 -6.18 -3.65 17.27
CA PRO A 124 -5.24 -4.51 16.53
C PRO A 124 -5.92 -5.59 15.66
N ARG A 125 -7.25 -5.65 15.66
CA ARG A 125 -8.05 -6.77 15.12
C ARG A 125 -7.77 -7.12 13.66
N SER A 126 -7.55 -6.14 12.78
CA SER A 126 -7.22 -6.40 11.38
C SER A 126 -5.90 -7.17 11.24
N PHE A 127 -4.91 -6.92 12.09
CA PHE A 127 -3.63 -7.65 12.08
C PHE A 127 -3.78 -9.07 12.62
N LEU A 128 -4.61 -9.28 13.65
CA LEU A 128 -4.87 -10.63 14.16
C LEU A 128 -5.48 -11.52 13.08
N LYS A 129 -6.45 -11.01 12.31
CA LYS A 129 -7.02 -11.75 11.18
C LYS A 129 -5.99 -12.14 10.12
N VAL A 130 -5.00 -11.29 9.85
CA VAL A 130 -3.90 -11.65 8.94
C VAL A 130 -3.12 -12.83 9.47
N ILE A 131 -2.77 -12.79 10.74
CA ILE A 131 -1.96 -13.81 11.40
C ILE A 131 -2.73 -15.14 11.45
N GLU A 132 -4.03 -15.08 11.76
CA GLU A 132 -4.89 -16.25 11.96
C GLU A 132 -5.32 -16.90 10.64
N HIS A 133 -5.60 -16.11 9.59
CA HIS A 133 -6.18 -16.62 8.35
C HIS A 133 -5.25 -16.49 7.14
N LEU A 134 -4.67 -15.30 6.89
CA LEU A 134 -3.91 -15.06 5.68
C LEU A 134 -2.53 -15.73 5.70
N ILE A 135 -1.78 -15.59 6.79
CA ILE A 135 -0.43 -16.17 6.89
C ILE A 135 -0.45 -17.69 6.71
N PRO A 136 -1.34 -18.47 7.37
CA PRO A 136 -1.41 -19.92 7.15
C PRO A 136 -1.74 -20.28 5.69
N ALA A 137 -2.67 -19.56 5.06
CA ALA A 137 -3.01 -19.79 3.65
C ALA A 137 -1.83 -19.49 2.71
N LEU A 138 -1.07 -18.42 2.96
CA LEU A 138 0.13 -18.10 2.19
C LEU A 138 1.26 -19.11 2.44
N LYS A 139 1.44 -19.61 3.66
CA LYS A 139 2.39 -20.69 3.94
C LYS A 139 2.03 -21.98 3.19
N GLN A 140 0.75 -22.37 3.23
CA GLN A 140 0.27 -23.56 2.51
C GLN A 140 0.51 -23.47 1.00
N ARG A 141 0.43 -22.26 0.42
CA ARG A 141 0.63 -22.02 -1.01
C ARG A 141 2.10 -21.81 -1.39
N GLY A 142 3.01 -21.68 -0.43
CA GLY A 142 4.45 -21.49 -0.65
C GLY A 142 5.02 -20.06 -0.65
N PRO A 143 4.29 -18.95 -0.90
CA PRO A 143 4.92 -17.63 -0.99
C PRO A 143 5.29 -16.98 0.37
N PHE A 144 5.01 -17.61 1.51
CA PHE A 144 5.34 -17.06 2.83
C PHE A 144 6.36 -17.94 3.54
N TRP A 145 7.41 -17.32 4.07
CA TRP A 145 8.47 -17.96 4.85
C TRP A 145 7.97 -18.55 6.19
N ASP A 146 8.71 -19.54 6.70
CA ASP A 146 8.46 -20.11 8.03
C ASP A 146 9.24 -19.41 9.14
N ASP A 147 10.42 -18.90 8.83
CA ASP A 147 11.30 -18.17 9.74
C ASP A 147 12.19 -17.19 8.98
N TYR A 148 12.88 -16.32 9.72
CA TYR A 148 13.83 -15.35 9.21
C TYR A 148 14.99 -16.02 8.46
N ALA A 149 15.25 -15.57 7.23
CA ALA A 149 16.30 -16.11 6.37
C ALA A 149 17.72 -15.94 6.95
N VAL A 150 17.94 -14.87 7.72
CA VAL A 150 19.20 -14.64 8.45
C VAL A 150 18.87 -14.46 9.92
N SER A 151 19.08 -15.53 10.70
CA SER A 151 18.86 -15.53 12.15
C SER A 151 19.72 -14.46 12.82
N SER A 152 19.09 -13.61 13.64
CA SER A 152 19.71 -12.43 14.27
C SER A 152 20.35 -11.44 13.28
N GLY A 153 19.99 -11.51 11.99
CA GLY A 153 20.45 -10.60 10.95
C GLY A 153 19.68 -9.28 10.96
N THR A 154 20.22 -8.29 10.25
CA THR A 154 19.58 -7.00 10.04
C THR A 154 18.33 -7.12 9.15
N TYR A 155 17.51 -6.06 9.14
CA TYR A 155 16.37 -5.96 8.21
C TYR A 155 16.79 -6.14 6.75
N ARG A 156 17.90 -5.51 6.34
CA ARG A 156 18.41 -5.60 4.96
C ARG A 156 18.79 -7.03 4.59
N GLU A 157 19.49 -7.74 5.48
CA GLU A 157 19.90 -9.13 5.26
C GLU A 157 18.70 -10.06 5.12
N ASN A 158 17.65 -9.87 5.93
CA ASN A 158 16.41 -10.64 5.82
C ASN A 158 15.60 -10.31 4.56
N VAL A 159 15.55 -9.04 4.16
CA VAL A 159 14.91 -8.60 2.90
C VAL A 159 15.63 -9.17 1.66
N TYR A 160 16.96 -9.34 1.71
CA TYR A 160 17.74 -9.97 0.63
C TYR A 160 17.91 -11.48 0.79
N GLY A 161 17.51 -12.07 1.92
CA GLY A 161 17.76 -13.47 2.24
C GLY A 161 19.24 -13.86 2.27
N LYS A 162 20.13 -12.92 2.62
CA LYS A 162 21.59 -13.09 2.52
C LYS A 162 22.30 -12.48 3.72
N ALA A 163 23.15 -13.25 4.38
CA ALA A 163 24.01 -12.73 5.45
C ALA A 163 25.16 -11.88 4.88
N GLY A 164 25.64 -10.91 5.66
CA GLY A 164 26.77 -10.05 5.30
C GLY A 164 26.40 -8.85 4.41
N VAL A 165 25.12 -8.64 4.10
CA VAL A 165 24.63 -7.45 3.36
C VAL A 165 23.94 -6.44 4.28
N ALA A 166 24.48 -6.23 5.48
CA ALA A 166 23.94 -5.28 6.44
C ALA A 166 23.98 -3.81 5.95
N LYS A 167 24.92 -3.49 5.06
CA LYS A 167 25.09 -2.15 4.47
C LYS A 167 24.61 -2.12 3.01
N PRO A 168 24.27 -0.94 2.47
CA PRO A 168 23.99 -0.80 1.05
C PRO A 168 25.06 -1.47 0.15
N PRO A 169 24.65 -2.16 -0.93
CA PRO A 169 25.58 -2.82 -1.83
C PRO A 169 26.44 -1.81 -2.61
N ALA A 170 27.52 -2.27 -3.24
CA ALA A 170 28.50 -1.39 -3.90
C ALA A 170 27.93 -0.52 -5.03
N ASP A 171 26.81 -0.93 -5.63
CA ASP A 171 26.06 -0.21 -6.67
C ASP A 171 25.03 0.79 -6.10
N HIS A 172 24.86 0.85 -4.78
CA HIS A 172 23.99 1.83 -4.14
C HIS A 172 24.72 3.17 -3.92
N PRO A 173 24.11 4.34 -4.19
CA PRO A 173 24.76 5.65 -4.05
C PRO A 173 25.40 5.90 -2.67
N ALA A 174 24.77 5.39 -1.61
CA ALA A 174 25.28 5.48 -0.24
C ALA A 174 26.59 4.70 0.01
N ALA A 175 26.96 3.74 -0.84
CA ALA A 175 28.15 2.92 -0.64
C ALA A 175 29.46 3.73 -0.66
N ALA A 176 29.49 4.82 -1.43
CA ALA A 176 30.62 5.75 -1.47
C ALA A 176 30.85 6.48 -0.13
N TYR A 177 29.83 6.52 0.73
CA TYR A 177 29.85 7.24 2.02
C TYR A 177 29.95 6.29 3.22
N HIS A 178 30.27 5.01 2.99
CA HIS A 178 30.57 4.10 4.08
C HIS A 178 31.87 4.55 4.76
N TRP A 179 31.78 4.78 6.08
CA TRP A 179 32.96 5.03 6.90
C TRP A 179 33.96 3.89 6.73
N LYS A 180 35.21 4.25 6.43
CA LYS A 180 36.36 3.36 6.38
C LYS A 180 37.23 3.69 7.59
N ALA A 181 37.65 2.66 8.32
CA ALA A 181 38.63 2.86 9.37
C ALA A 181 39.88 3.50 8.78
N PRO A 182 40.48 4.51 9.44
CA PRO A 182 41.78 5.01 9.03
C PRO A 182 42.80 3.87 9.07
N GLU A 183 43.72 3.84 8.10
CA GLU A 183 44.79 2.85 8.14
C GLU A 183 45.63 3.05 9.41
N PRO A 184 46.11 1.97 10.06
CA PRO A 184 47.01 2.10 11.20
C PRO A 184 48.22 2.92 10.79
N SER A 185 48.60 3.92 11.60
CA SER A 185 49.89 4.60 11.41
C SER A 185 51.02 3.64 11.76
N ASP A 186 51.97 3.47 10.85
CA ASP A 186 53.25 2.78 11.09
C ASP A 186 54.07 3.41 12.23
#